data_AF-A0A2J4JMI8-F1
#
_entry.id   AF-A0A2J4JMI8-F1
#
_cell.length_a   1.000
_cell.length_b   1.000
_cell.length_c   1.000
_cell.angle_alpha   90.00
_cell.angle_beta   90.00
_cell.angle_gamma   90.00
#
_symmetry.space_group_name_H-M   'P 1'
#
loop_
_entity.id
_entity.type
_entity.pdbx_description
1 polymer ?
#
loop_
_entity_poly.entity_id
_entity_poly.type
_entity_poly.pdbx_seq_one_letter_code
_entity_poly.pdbx_strand_id
1 'polypeptide(L)'
;MKQTTLTQRLLSALVALCMVLSVCAPALAAEPDGDWTSENDKNSKTFTFKMPEGNVSLRAEYRETYRIFETSGKAEFFVDGQQVHQAPAGVRVTVKLVDGFINDHREFDQWQPGVGTALVKPEEGWEHKPIFSFTMPEGEVELQAFSTTLYDVNVTHGTIVDGTGDTGTSKKIVKPGQPVTVRAESTEENPFLLWKSTSEAPAAPDDGWPEGGWQTSKEFTFKMPNGNVTLEAQRDQLYKVSINDSLGSVTINGEPRSSLWVKEGETVTVATTLKDGYWMEFMKWTAQDGSAAPVEPDDGWPEGGWQTSTAFTFKMPNGPVELVAQWSASSLDPEHPIDPDEPIDEDFGVEPAPMDTTGGTIAAVAVGGAAIWGGYEIATRVILHSLLPEGTVIPASRGQLALLVWNTAGRPEPAGAPAFADVTDPDMAKAAQWCTEQGTMAAKGDRFEPEGWTPKFKVIEVWNKTFPAA
;
A
#
# COMPACT_ATOMS: atom_id res chain seq x y z
N MET A 1 65.43 8.58 -23.19
CA MET A 1 64.34 7.71 -22.68
C MET A 1 63.55 8.56 -21.70
N LYS A 2 62.27 8.92 -21.86
CA LYS A 2 61.15 8.40 -22.65
C LYS A 2 60.32 9.59 -23.16
N GLN A 3 59.89 9.53 -24.42
CA GLN A 3 58.91 10.44 -25.01
C GLN A 3 57.49 9.97 -24.69
N THR A 4 56.66 10.96 -24.39
CA THR A 4 55.21 10.95 -24.22
C THR A 4 54.50 10.51 -25.50
N THR A 5 53.48 9.66 -25.35
CA THR A 5 52.59 9.23 -26.44
C THR A 5 51.21 9.80 -26.15
N LEU A 6 50.83 10.85 -26.86
CA LEU A 6 49.48 11.40 -26.90
C LEU A 6 48.90 11.03 -28.26
N THR A 7 48.03 10.03 -28.25
CA THR A 7 47.45 9.39 -29.44
C THR A 7 46.34 10.27 -30.00
N GLN A 8 46.66 11.13 -30.97
CA GLN A 8 45.67 11.87 -31.74
C GLN A 8 45.16 10.98 -32.88
N ARG A 9 43.95 10.41 -32.71
CA ARG A 9 43.25 9.67 -33.77
C ARG A 9 42.70 10.67 -34.80
N LEU A 10 43.41 10.83 -35.91
CA LEU A 10 42.86 11.36 -37.16
C LEU A 10 42.34 10.17 -37.97
N LEU A 11 41.03 9.92 -37.93
CA LEU A 11 40.36 9.00 -38.85
C LEU A 11 40.12 9.75 -40.17
N SER A 12 40.79 9.30 -41.22
CA SER A 12 40.64 9.79 -42.58
C SER A 12 39.29 9.38 -43.16
N ALA A 13 38.41 10.34 -43.42
CA ALA A 13 37.19 10.13 -44.21
C ALA A 13 37.56 10.16 -45.70
N LEU A 14 37.55 8.99 -46.35
CA LEU A 14 37.83 8.84 -47.77
C LEU A 14 36.55 9.09 -48.58
N VAL A 15 36.21 10.36 -48.82
CA VAL A 15 35.07 10.70 -49.71
C VAL A 15 35.45 10.36 -51.16
N ALA A 16 34.62 9.57 -51.83
CA ALA A 16 34.77 9.24 -53.24
C ALA A 16 34.53 10.49 -54.12
N LEU A 17 35.61 11.22 -54.37
CA LEU A 17 35.63 12.41 -55.23
C LEU A 17 35.56 12.01 -56.72
N CYS A 18 34.50 12.38 -57.42
CA CYS A 18 34.49 12.36 -58.89
C CYS A 18 35.24 13.60 -59.40
N MET A 19 36.49 13.40 -59.84
CA MET A 19 37.33 14.44 -60.46
C MET A 19 36.80 14.79 -61.85
N VAL A 20 37.07 16.00 -62.36
CA VAL A 20 37.00 16.28 -63.81
C VAL A 20 38.27 17.04 -64.15
N LEU A 21 39.15 16.47 -64.95
CA LEU A 21 40.39 17.14 -65.37
C LEU A 21 40.14 18.04 -66.59
N SER A 22 40.46 19.33 -66.47
CA SER A 22 40.49 20.31 -67.57
C SER A 22 41.93 20.79 -67.80
N VAL A 23 42.38 20.82 -69.06
CA VAL A 23 43.74 21.23 -69.46
C VAL A 23 43.63 22.43 -70.41
N CYS A 24 44.25 23.55 -70.04
CA CYS A 24 44.47 24.68 -70.95
C CYS A 24 45.97 24.73 -71.30
N ALA A 25 46.29 24.57 -72.59
CA ALA A 25 47.62 24.82 -73.11
C ALA A 25 47.83 26.33 -73.33
N PRO A 26 48.92 26.95 -72.84
CA PRO A 26 49.31 28.27 -73.33
C PRO A 26 49.78 28.13 -74.78
N ALA A 27 49.22 28.96 -75.65
CA ALA A 27 49.60 29.05 -77.05
C ALA A 27 51.10 29.34 -77.21
N LEU A 28 51.83 28.44 -77.88
CA LEU A 28 52.64 28.71 -79.08
C LEU A 28 53.34 27.43 -79.53
N ALA A 29 53.21 27.14 -80.83
CA ALA A 29 53.98 26.18 -81.64
C ALA A 29 53.74 24.67 -81.43
N ALA A 30 53.25 24.06 -82.50
CA ALA A 30 53.15 22.62 -82.82
C ALA A 30 52.24 21.79 -81.90
N GLU A 31 51.11 21.33 -82.47
CA GLU A 31 50.43 20.14 -82.00
C GLU A 31 51.44 18.98 -82.01
N PRO A 32 51.70 18.30 -80.87
CA PRO A 32 52.57 17.14 -80.90
C PRO A 32 51.82 15.98 -81.57
N ASP A 33 52.39 15.48 -82.66
CA ASP A 33 52.09 14.17 -83.23
C ASP A 33 52.30 13.09 -82.14
N GLY A 34 51.22 12.62 -81.54
CA GLY A 34 51.29 11.60 -80.50
C GLY A 34 50.08 11.59 -79.58
N ASP A 35 48.99 11.00 -80.09
CA ASP A 35 47.91 10.30 -79.36
C ASP A 35 47.81 10.61 -77.84
N TRP A 36 47.19 11.75 -77.50
CA TRP A 36 46.34 11.79 -76.31
C TRP A 36 45.18 10.85 -76.62
N THR A 37 45.34 9.57 -76.30
CA THR A 37 44.27 8.59 -76.53
C THR A 37 43.02 9.11 -75.82
N SER A 38 41.93 9.22 -76.57
CA SER A 38 40.58 9.51 -76.09
C SER A 38 40.09 8.53 -75.00
N GLU A 39 40.89 7.52 -74.65
CA GLU A 39 40.70 6.55 -73.56
C GLU A 39 40.88 7.11 -72.15
N ASN A 40 41.44 8.30 -71.97
CA ASN A 40 41.66 8.80 -70.61
C ASN A 40 40.37 9.42 -70.04
N ASP A 41 39.62 8.64 -69.25
CA ASP A 41 38.42 9.12 -68.55
C ASP A 41 38.76 10.30 -67.64
N LYS A 42 38.16 11.47 -67.94
CA LYS A 42 38.33 12.70 -67.17
C LYS A 42 37.91 12.55 -65.70
N ASN A 43 37.14 11.50 -65.38
CA ASN A 43 36.69 11.17 -64.02
C ASN A 43 37.57 10.13 -63.31
N SER A 44 38.62 9.62 -63.96
CA SER A 44 39.51 8.64 -63.34
C SER A 44 40.40 9.28 -62.28
N LYS A 45 40.51 8.61 -61.11
CA LYS A 45 41.44 9.01 -60.03
C LYS A 45 42.91 8.77 -60.40
N THR A 46 43.15 7.95 -61.41
CA THR A 46 44.49 7.59 -61.88
C THR A 46 44.51 7.64 -63.39
N PHE A 47 45.46 8.37 -63.95
CA PHE A 47 45.72 8.29 -65.38
C PHE A 47 47.20 8.08 -65.66
N THR A 48 47.47 7.50 -66.82
CA THR A 48 48.82 7.25 -67.31
C THR A 48 48.99 7.97 -68.63
N PHE A 49 50.13 8.66 -68.80
CA PHE A 49 50.51 9.25 -70.07
C PHE A 49 52.01 9.04 -70.31
N LYS A 50 52.43 9.07 -71.57
CA LYS A 50 53.85 9.09 -71.93
C LYS A 50 54.33 10.54 -71.87
N MET A 51 55.42 10.79 -71.15
CA MET A 51 55.99 12.13 -71.03
C MET A 51 56.44 12.64 -72.41
N PRO A 52 55.94 13.79 -72.90
CA PRO A 52 56.38 14.38 -74.16
C PRO A 52 57.71 15.12 -74.01
N GLU A 53 58.35 15.47 -75.14
CA GLU A 53 59.47 16.41 -75.14
C GLU A 53 58.96 17.83 -74.82
N GLY A 54 59.15 18.26 -73.57
CA GLY A 54 58.73 19.57 -73.09
C GLY A 54 58.16 19.52 -71.68
N ASN A 55 57.83 20.70 -71.13
CA ASN A 55 57.21 20.80 -69.81
C ASN A 55 55.72 20.48 -69.90
N VAL A 56 55.23 19.64 -68.97
CA VAL A 56 53.80 19.33 -68.83
C VAL A 56 53.27 19.94 -67.53
N SER A 57 52.15 20.65 -67.62
CA SER A 57 51.40 21.16 -66.47
C SER A 57 50.11 20.37 -66.31
N LEU A 58 49.91 19.77 -65.13
CA LEU A 58 48.71 19.03 -64.78
C LEU A 58 48.00 19.73 -63.62
N ARG A 59 46.69 19.88 -63.71
CA ARG A 59 45.86 20.46 -62.64
C ARG A 59 44.66 19.55 -62.38
N ALA A 60 44.61 18.97 -61.19
CA ALA A 60 43.38 18.32 -60.73
C ALA A 60 42.34 19.39 -60.39
N GLU A 61 41.13 19.26 -60.95
CA GLU A 61 39.97 20.03 -60.49
C GLU A 61 39.15 19.18 -59.53
N TYR A 62 38.87 19.77 -58.37
CA TYR A 62 38.10 19.15 -57.31
C TYR A 62 36.68 19.70 -57.40
N ARG A 63 35.67 18.85 -57.22
CA ARG A 63 34.32 19.34 -57.02
C ARG A 63 34.30 20.20 -55.77
N GLU A 64 33.66 21.36 -55.89
CA GLU A 64 33.36 22.17 -54.72
C GLU A 64 32.45 21.36 -53.78
N THR A 65 32.75 21.42 -52.48
CA THR A 65 31.96 20.76 -51.44
C THR A 65 31.45 21.82 -50.48
N TYR A 66 30.20 21.68 -50.07
CA TYR A 66 29.58 22.60 -49.13
C TYR A 66 29.39 21.91 -47.79
N ARG A 67 29.46 22.69 -46.72
CA ARG A 67 29.32 22.18 -45.36
C ARG A 67 27.87 21.83 -45.06
N ILE A 68 27.69 20.80 -44.25
CA ILE A 68 26.40 20.38 -43.72
C ILE A 68 26.55 20.12 -42.23
N PHE A 69 25.73 20.77 -41.42
CA PHE A 69 25.86 20.66 -39.97
C PHE A 69 24.56 20.96 -39.24
N GLU A 70 24.47 20.43 -38.03
CA GLU A 70 23.47 20.80 -37.03
C GLU A 70 24.22 21.51 -35.89
N THR A 71 23.71 22.66 -35.46
CA THR A 71 24.46 23.59 -34.58
C THR A 71 24.73 23.05 -33.18
N SER A 72 23.92 22.11 -32.71
CA SER A 72 23.98 21.53 -31.37
C SER A 72 24.62 20.13 -31.33
N GLY A 73 25.11 19.62 -32.46
CA GLY A 73 25.67 18.27 -32.56
C GLY A 73 24.65 17.15 -32.34
N LYS A 74 23.36 17.40 -32.57
CA LYS A 74 22.26 16.44 -32.37
C LYS A 74 22.02 15.53 -33.58
N ALA A 75 22.71 15.80 -34.69
CA ALA A 75 22.52 15.12 -35.96
C ALA A 75 23.82 14.57 -36.52
N GLU A 76 23.70 13.48 -37.26
CA GLU A 76 24.72 12.86 -38.08
C GLU A 76 24.27 12.90 -39.54
N PHE A 77 25.22 13.07 -40.45
CA PHE A 77 24.96 13.20 -41.87
C PHE A 77 25.70 12.09 -42.60
N PHE A 78 25.05 11.46 -43.57
CA PHE A 78 25.58 10.32 -44.28
C PHE A 78 25.46 10.48 -45.79
N VAL A 79 26.50 10.09 -46.51
CA VAL A 79 26.49 9.87 -47.96
C VAL A 79 26.96 8.45 -48.19
N ASP A 80 26.17 7.65 -48.90
CA ASP A 80 26.46 6.23 -49.17
C ASP A 80 26.81 5.43 -47.90
N GLY A 81 26.16 5.74 -46.78
CA GLY A 81 26.37 5.11 -45.48
C GLY A 81 27.62 5.56 -44.72
N GLN A 82 28.42 6.48 -45.27
CA GLN A 82 29.58 7.07 -44.60
C GLN A 82 29.21 8.41 -43.97
N GLN A 83 29.60 8.60 -42.71
CA GLN A 83 29.38 9.86 -42.01
C GLN A 83 30.22 10.99 -42.63
N VAL A 84 29.61 12.14 -42.87
CA VAL A 84 30.23 13.30 -43.51
C VAL A 84 29.86 14.60 -42.79
N HIS A 85 30.63 15.66 -43.05
CA HIS A 85 30.32 17.05 -42.63
C HIS A 85 30.31 18.03 -43.81
N GLN A 86 30.48 17.51 -45.02
CA GLN A 86 30.44 18.25 -46.27
C GLN A 86 30.09 17.29 -47.42
N ALA A 87 29.44 17.81 -48.45
CA ALA A 87 29.11 17.04 -49.66
C ALA A 87 29.16 17.94 -50.91
N PRO A 88 29.50 17.39 -52.09
CA PRO A 88 29.31 18.09 -53.36
C PRO A 88 27.82 18.36 -53.63
N ALA A 89 27.51 19.47 -54.32
CA ALA A 89 26.16 19.73 -54.78
C ALA A 89 25.62 18.59 -55.66
N GLY A 90 24.31 18.33 -55.56
CA GLY A 90 23.62 17.27 -56.29
C GLY A 90 23.72 15.86 -55.67
N VAL A 91 24.55 15.66 -54.64
CA VAL A 91 24.67 14.38 -53.92
C VAL A 91 23.50 14.21 -52.95
N ARG A 92 22.97 12.99 -52.81
CA ARG A 92 21.94 12.67 -51.82
C ARG A 92 22.57 12.52 -50.44
N VAL A 93 22.10 13.31 -49.48
CA VAL A 93 22.53 13.26 -48.08
C VAL A 93 21.39 12.73 -47.23
N THR A 94 21.70 11.81 -46.32
CA THR A 94 20.78 11.35 -45.27
C THR A 94 21.14 12.01 -43.95
N VAL A 95 20.17 12.64 -43.32
CA VAL A 95 20.25 13.23 -41.99
C VAL A 95 19.63 12.25 -41.01
N LYS A 96 20.29 12.00 -39.89
CA LYS A 96 19.82 11.12 -38.81
C LYS A 96 20.07 11.80 -37.47
N LEU A 97 19.10 11.79 -36.56
CA LEU A 97 19.38 12.14 -35.16
C LEU A 97 20.41 11.18 -34.56
N VAL A 98 21.28 11.70 -33.69
CA VAL A 98 22.24 10.89 -32.94
C VAL A 98 21.49 9.84 -32.11
N ASP A 99 22.04 8.62 -32.03
CA ASP A 99 21.44 7.54 -31.25
C ASP A 99 21.30 7.94 -29.76
N GLY A 100 20.14 7.64 -29.17
CA GLY A 100 19.81 8.04 -27.79
C GLY A 100 19.36 9.50 -27.63
N PHE A 101 19.34 10.29 -28.71
CA PHE A 101 18.76 11.63 -28.67
C PHE A 101 17.29 11.60 -28.23
N ILE A 102 16.49 10.71 -28.85
CA ILE A 102 15.13 10.41 -28.41
C ILE A 102 15.20 9.36 -27.30
N ASN A 103 14.55 9.65 -26.18
CA ASN A 103 14.46 8.78 -25.01
C ASN A 103 13.18 9.10 -24.24
N ASP A 104 12.95 8.40 -23.12
CA ASP A 104 11.74 8.54 -22.32
C ASP A 104 11.46 9.99 -21.86
N HIS A 105 12.51 10.81 -21.70
CA HIS A 105 12.42 12.21 -21.24
C HIS A 105 12.70 13.24 -22.35
N ARG A 106 12.87 12.79 -23.60
CA ARG A 106 13.08 13.70 -24.73
C ARG A 106 12.38 13.19 -25.99
N GLU A 107 11.41 13.97 -26.42
CA GLU A 107 10.69 13.75 -27.67
C GLU A 107 11.22 14.69 -28.74
N PHE A 108 11.40 14.17 -29.96
CA PHE A 108 11.76 15.00 -31.11
C PHE A 108 10.51 15.71 -31.65
N ASP A 109 10.58 17.03 -31.79
CA ASP A 109 9.46 17.82 -32.30
C ASP A 109 9.57 18.00 -33.81
N GLN A 110 10.64 18.67 -34.24
CA GLN A 110 10.85 19.01 -35.65
C GLN A 110 12.28 19.48 -35.94
N TRP A 111 12.63 19.47 -37.22
CA TRP A 111 13.76 20.18 -37.79
C TRP A 111 13.35 21.58 -38.23
N GLN A 112 14.27 22.53 -38.15
CA GLN A 112 14.16 23.82 -38.83
C GLN A 112 15.44 24.13 -39.60
N PRO A 113 15.33 24.76 -40.78
CA PRO A 113 16.49 25.28 -41.50
C PRO A 113 17.11 26.45 -40.72
N GLY A 114 18.44 26.48 -40.62
CA GLY A 114 19.20 27.57 -40.04
C GLY A 114 19.45 28.73 -41.01
N VAL A 115 20.57 29.45 -40.84
CA VAL A 115 20.92 30.64 -41.67
C VAL A 115 21.55 30.23 -43.02
N GLY A 116 21.58 28.93 -43.33
CA GLY A 116 22.16 28.38 -44.56
C GLY A 116 21.22 28.36 -45.78
N THR A 117 21.68 27.68 -46.83
CA THR A 117 20.95 27.41 -48.06
C THR A 117 19.81 26.43 -47.81
N ALA A 118 18.65 26.70 -48.41
CA ALA A 118 17.48 25.83 -48.31
C ALA A 118 17.73 24.43 -48.89
N LEU A 119 17.08 23.43 -48.30
CA LEU A 119 17.17 22.05 -48.76
C LEU A 119 16.59 21.90 -50.18
N VAL A 120 17.29 21.15 -51.04
CA VAL A 120 16.80 20.81 -52.38
C VAL A 120 16.20 19.40 -52.36
N LYS A 121 14.96 19.27 -52.82
CA LYS A 121 14.21 18.00 -52.90
C LYS A 121 14.28 17.16 -51.60
N PRO A 122 13.97 17.73 -50.43
CA PRO A 122 13.86 16.94 -49.21
C PRO A 122 12.68 15.95 -49.33
N GLU A 123 12.73 14.87 -48.57
CA GLU A 123 11.61 13.96 -48.41
C GLU A 123 10.35 14.69 -47.87
N GLU A 124 9.17 14.21 -48.22
CA GLU A 124 7.92 14.81 -47.77
C GLU A 124 7.75 14.70 -46.25
N GLY A 125 7.44 15.82 -45.59
CA GLY A 125 7.31 15.88 -44.13
C GLY A 125 8.62 15.64 -43.38
N TRP A 126 9.77 15.89 -44.02
CA TRP A 126 11.10 15.73 -43.44
C TRP A 126 11.25 16.43 -42.09
N GLU A 127 10.54 17.55 -41.88
CA GLU A 127 10.60 18.33 -40.66
C GLU A 127 10.30 17.47 -39.42
N HIS A 128 9.40 16.49 -39.52
CA HIS A 128 8.94 15.68 -38.38
C HIS A 128 9.52 14.25 -38.41
N LYS A 129 10.52 13.99 -39.25
CA LYS A 129 11.16 12.67 -39.32
C LYS A 129 12.50 12.68 -38.59
N PRO A 130 12.76 11.71 -37.68
CA PRO A 130 14.05 11.58 -37.00
C PRO A 130 15.19 11.19 -37.96
N ILE A 131 14.83 10.68 -39.14
CA ILE A 131 15.73 10.36 -40.24
C ILE A 131 15.06 10.77 -41.56
N PHE A 132 15.78 11.51 -42.40
CA PHE A 132 15.29 11.92 -43.71
C PHE A 132 16.45 12.13 -44.69
N SER A 133 16.15 12.22 -45.98
CA SER A 133 17.16 12.56 -47.00
C SER A 133 16.78 13.76 -47.86
N PHE A 134 17.79 14.40 -48.44
CA PHE A 134 17.63 15.49 -49.40
C PHE A 134 18.81 15.53 -50.39
N THR A 135 18.75 16.42 -51.38
CA THR A 135 19.85 16.67 -52.34
C THR A 135 20.67 17.88 -51.91
N MET A 136 21.99 17.74 -51.80
CA MET A 136 22.88 18.82 -51.39
C MET A 136 22.78 20.04 -52.35
N PRO A 137 22.46 21.25 -51.87
CA PRO A 137 22.45 22.45 -52.69
C PRO A 137 23.86 23.00 -52.95
N GLU A 138 23.95 24.00 -53.83
CA GLU A 138 25.13 24.87 -53.94
C GLU A 138 25.11 25.89 -52.79
N GLY A 139 25.74 25.52 -51.67
CA GLY A 139 25.85 26.35 -50.48
C GLY A 139 25.78 25.56 -49.18
N GLU A 140 26.17 26.20 -48.08
CA GLU A 140 26.19 25.58 -46.76
C GLU A 140 24.77 25.28 -46.28
N VAL A 141 24.54 24.08 -45.76
CA VAL A 141 23.26 23.71 -45.15
C VAL A 141 23.41 23.66 -43.64
N GLU A 142 22.58 24.45 -42.96
CA GLU A 142 22.45 24.44 -41.51
C GLU A 142 21.07 23.89 -41.14
N LEU A 143 21.04 22.95 -40.20
CA LEU A 143 19.83 22.42 -39.59
C LEU A 143 19.84 22.65 -38.08
N GLN A 144 18.64 22.69 -37.50
CA GLN A 144 18.43 22.79 -36.06
C GLN A 144 17.39 21.75 -35.64
N ALA A 145 17.76 20.87 -34.69
CA ALA A 145 16.83 19.89 -34.14
C ALA A 145 16.15 20.42 -32.87
N PHE A 146 14.83 20.54 -32.91
CA PHE A 146 13.99 20.91 -31.78
C PHE A 146 13.41 19.67 -31.11
N SER A 147 13.31 19.73 -29.79
CA SER A 147 12.85 18.63 -28.97
C SER A 147 12.18 19.18 -27.72
N THR A 148 11.15 18.48 -27.27
CA THR A 148 10.49 18.72 -25.99
C THR A 148 11.12 17.84 -24.93
N THR A 149 11.52 18.45 -23.81
CA THR A 149 11.89 17.71 -22.59
C THR A 149 10.62 17.35 -21.83
N LEU A 150 10.50 16.09 -21.42
CA LEU A 150 9.41 15.60 -20.57
C LEU A 150 9.90 15.42 -19.14
N TYR A 151 8.97 15.42 -18.20
CA TYR A 151 9.27 15.40 -16.77
C TYR A 151 8.45 14.34 -16.04
N ASP A 152 8.99 13.84 -14.93
CA ASP A 152 8.35 12.84 -14.10
C ASP A 152 7.29 13.46 -13.18
N VAL A 153 6.15 12.79 -13.08
CA VAL A 153 5.15 12.96 -12.03
C VAL A 153 5.18 11.72 -11.16
N ASN A 154 5.43 11.90 -9.87
CA ASN A 154 5.41 10.84 -8.86
C ASN A 154 4.38 11.16 -7.80
N VAL A 155 3.53 10.19 -7.46
CA VAL A 155 2.50 10.33 -6.43
C VAL A 155 2.67 9.24 -5.39
N THR A 156 2.75 9.62 -4.12
CA THR A 156 2.79 8.71 -2.97
C THR A 156 1.48 8.79 -2.20
N HIS A 157 0.94 7.65 -1.77
CA HIS A 157 -0.35 7.57 -1.06
C HIS A 157 -1.52 8.15 -1.86
N GLY A 158 -1.44 8.06 -3.19
CA GLY A 158 -2.46 8.51 -4.12
C GLY A 158 -2.14 8.01 -5.53
N THR A 159 -2.95 8.41 -6.50
CA THR A 159 -2.85 7.97 -7.89
C THR A 159 -2.93 9.15 -8.86
N ILE A 160 -2.35 8.95 -10.04
CA ILE A 160 -2.48 9.78 -11.23
C ILE A 160 -3.64 9.19 -12.04
N VAL A 161 -4.65 10.01 -12.33
CA VAL A 161 -5.86 9.59 -13.02
C VAL A 161 -5.62 9.61 -14.53
N ASP A 162 -5.66 8.43 -15.17
CA ASP A 162 -5.50 8.25 -16.61
C ASP A 162 -6.84 7.92 -17.27
N GLY A 163 -7.74 8.90 -17.39
CA GLY A 163 -9.04 8.71 -18.04
C GLY A 163 -10.01 7.79 -17.27
N THR A 164 -11.06 7.29 -17.94
CA THR A 164 -12.27 6.65 -17.38
C THR A 164 -12.06 5.26 -16.75
N GLY A 165 -11.03 5.07 -15.93
CA GLY A 165 -10.79 3.83 -15.21
C GLY A 165 -10.28 4.07 -13.79
N ASP A 166 -10.70 3.22 -12.86
CA ASP A 166 -10.35 3.30 -11.43
C ASP A 166 -8.90 2.86 -11.11
N THR A 167 -8.13 2.41 -12.10
CA THR A 167 -6.73 1.99 -11.93
C THR A 167 -5.78 3.12 -12.31
N GLY A 168 -5.63 4.10 -11.43
CA GLY A 168 -4.60 5.14 -11.59
C GLY A 168 -3.19 4.62 -11.35
N THR A 169 -2.18 5.23 -11.96
CA THR A 169 -0.75 4.89 -11.78
C THR A 169 -0.10 5.84 -10.77
N SER A 170 1.01 5.44 -10.12
CA SER A 170 1.74 6.34 -9.19
C SER A 170 2.88 7.11 -9.85
N LYS A 171 3.21 6.78 -11.11
CA LYS A 171 4.30 7.40 -11.87
C LYS A 171 3.90 7.60 -13.32
N LYS A 172 4.21 8.78 -13.86
CA LYS A 172 3.94 9.13 -15.25
C LYS A 172 4.97 10.12 -15.78
N ILE A 173 5.33 10.01 -17.05
CA ILE A 173 6.17 11.00 -17.74
C ILE A 173 5.26 11.89 -18.59
N VAL A 174 5.38 13.21 -18.44
CA VAL A 174 4.40 14.18 -18.96
C VAL A 174 5.11 15.38 -19.60
N LYS A 175 4.53 15.91 -20.69
CA LYS A 175 4.99 17.14 -21.34
C LYS A 175 4.62 18.36 -20.49
N PRO A 176 5.48 19.40 -20.42
CA PRO A 176 5.10 20.69 -19.85
C PRO A 176 3.78 21.23 -20.43
N GLY A 177 2.97 21.83 -19.56
CA GLY A 177 1.66 22.39 -19.90
C GLY A 177 0.53 21.38 -20.06
N GLN A 178 0.81 20.07 -20.15
CA GLN A 178 -0.23 19.04 -20.21
C GLN A 178 -0.95 18.94 -18.85
N PRO A 179 -2.30 18.83 -18.83
CA PRO A 179 -3.04 18.66 -17.59
C PRO A 179 -2.81 17.26 -16.99
N VAL A 180 -2.64 17.23 -15.66
CA VAL A 180 -2.46 16.02 -14.87
C VAL A 180 -3.42 16.07 -13.69
N THR A 181 -4.26 15.05 -13.57
CA THR A 181 -5.18 14.89 -12.44
C THR A 181 -4.62 13.87 -11.46
N VAL A 182 -4.65 14.20 -10.17
CA VAL A 182 -4.23 13.30 -9.10
C VAL A 182 -5.32 13.15 -8.05
N ARG A 183 -5.40 11.98 -7.43
CA ARG A 183 -6.37 11.63 -6.39
C ARG A 183 -5.66 11.03 -5.18
N ALA A 184 -6.01 11.50 -3.99
CA ALA A 184 -5.47 10.99 -2.75
C ALA A 184 -6.15 9.68 -2.37
N GLU A 185 -5.37 8.72 -1.89
CA GLU A 185 -5.90 7.53 -1.24
C GLU A 185 -6.34 7.92 0.17
N SER A 186 -7.60 7.64 0.51
CA SER A 186 -8.18 7.98 1.80
C SER A 186 -9.17 6.91 2.21
N THR A 187 -8.94 6.34 3.39
CA THR A 187 -9.82 5.37 4.04
C THR A 187 -10.25 5.91 5.41
N GLU A 188 -11.12 5.19 6.12
CA GLU A 188 -11.48 5.55 7.50
C GLU A 188 -10.29 5.47 8.45
N GLU A 189 -9.38 4.51 8.26
CA GLU A 189 -8.19 4.32 9.10
C GLU A 189 -7.07 5.31 8.76
N ASN A 190 -7.04 5.79 7.51
CA ASN A 190 -6.03 6.67 6.97
C ASN A 190 -6.70 7.80 6.17
N PRO A 191 -7.35 8.77 6.84
CA PRO A 191 -7.98 9.88 6.13
C PRO A 191 -6.91 10.77 5.51
N PHE A 192 -7.20 11.24 4.30
CA PHE A 192 -6.39 12.25 3.64
C PHE A 192 -6.46 13.58 4.42
N LEU A 193 -5.30 14.16 4.70
CA LEU A 193 -5.16 15.46 5.35
C LEU A 193 -4.90 16.56 4.32
N LEU A 194 -3.79 16.42 3.58
CA LEU A 194 -3.38 17.38 2.57
C LEU A 194 -2.33 16.77 1.63
N TRP A 195 -2.10 17.44 0.51
CA TRP A 195 -0.97 17.19 -0.37
C TRP A 195 0.24 18.04 -0.01
N LYS A 196 1.41 17.41 -0.08
CA LYS A 196 2.71 18.09 0.03
C LYS A 196 3.50 17.86 -1.26
N SER A 197 4.02 18.92 -1.86
CA SER A 197 5.02 18.78 -2.91
C SER A 197 6.42 18.68 -2.29
N THR A 198 7.23 17.74 -2.76
CA THR A 198 8.62 17.54 -2.34
C THR A 198 9.63 17.89 -3.44
N SER A 199 9.15 18.29 -4.61
CA SER A 199 9.94 18.81 -5.72
C SER A 199 9.31 20.09 -6.27
N GLU A 200 9.29 20.30 -7.58
CA GLU A 200 8.61 21.44 -8.19
C GLU A 200 7.12 21.46 -7.79
N ALA A 201 6.61 22.64 -7.47
CA ALA A 201 5.20 22.79 -7.14
C ALA A 201 4.34 22.61 -8.42
N PRO A 202 3.15 21.99 -8.31
CA PRO A 202 2.25 21.89 -9.45
C PRO A 202 1.83 23.30 -9.91
N ALA A 203 1.78 23.53 -11.23
CA ALA A 203 1.35 24.82 -11.76
C ALA A 203 -0.18 24.88 -11.88
N ALA A 204 -0.76 26.04 -11.60
CA ALA A 204 -2.21 26.24 -11.64
C ALA A 204 -2.77 25.91 -13.04
N PRO A 205 -3.94 25.24 -13.12
CA PRO A 205 -4.64 25.06 -14.38
C PRO A 205 -5.25 26.40 -14.85
N ASP A 206 -5.75 26.43 -16.09
CA ASP A 206 -6.27 27.68 -16.69
C ASP A 206 -7.50 28.24 -15.99
N ASP A 207 -8.31 27.36 -15.39
CA ASP A 207 -9.50 27.68 -14.60
C ASP A 207 -9.17 28.00 -13.13
N GLY A 208 -7.90 27.92 -12.73
CA GLY A 208 -7.44 28.17 -11.36
C GLY A 208 -7.59 26.98 -10.42
N TRP A 209 -7.16 27.16 -9.17
CA TRP A 209 -7.23 26.09 -8.17
C TRP A 209 -8.65 25.86 -7.65
N PRO A 210 -8.97 24.65 -7.17
CA PRO A 210 -10.20 24.42 -6.42
C PRO A 210 -10.27 25.29 -5.16
N GLU A 211 -11.47 25.43 -4.60
CA GLU A 211 -11.70 26.16 -3.35
C GLU A 211 -10.87 25.55 -2.21
N GLY A 212 -10.13 26.39 -1.47
CA GLY A 212 -9.17 25.95 -0.46
C GLY A 212 -7.76 25.64 -1.00
N GLY A 213 -7.56 25.67 -2.32
CA GLY A 213 -6.28 25.36 -2.96
C GLY A 213 -6.12 23.87 -3.26
N TRP A 214 -5.05 23.52 -3.98
CA TRP A 214 -4.81 22.12 -4.38
C TRP A 214 -4.40 21.24 -3.20
N GLN A 215 -3.78 21.80 -2.16
CA GLN A 215 -3.27 21.05 -1.03
C GLN A 215 -4.38 20.32 -0.27
N THR A 216 -5.55 20.90 -0.10
CA THR A 216 -6.64 20.31 0.67
C THR A 216 -7.64 19.54 -0.19
N SER A 217 -7.45 19.52 -1.51
CA SER A 217 -8.39 18.84 -2.41
C SER A 217 -8.05 17.35 -2.52
N LYS A 218 -9.01 16.49 -2.20
CA LYS A 218 -8.86 15.03 -2.34
C LYS A 218 -8.54 14.62 -3.78
N GLU A 219 -9.00 15.40 -4.75
CA GLU A 219 -8.65 15.27 -6.16
C GLU A 219 -8.45 16.65 -6.77
N PHE A 220 -7.41 16.83 -7.58
CA PHE A 220 -7.21 18.09 -8.32
C PHE A 220 -6.44 17.87 -9.62
N THR A 221 -6.56 18.85 -10.52
CA THR A 221 -5.85 18.90 -11.79
C THR A 221 -4.86 20.06 -11.80
N PHE A 222 -3.65 19.82 -12.29
CA PHE A 222 -2.62 20.84 -12.45
C PHE A 222 -2.01 20.79 -13.85
N LYS A 223 -1.36 21.89 -14.26
CA LYS A 223 -0.53 21.91 -15.47
C LYS A 223 0.88 21.47 -15.15
N MET A 224 1.42 20.54 -15.93
CA MET A 224 2.79 20.08 -15.72
C MET A 224 3.78 21.25 -15.85
N PRO A 225 4.59 21.57 -14.82
CA PRO A 225 5.61 22.61 -14.93
C PRO A 225 6.83 22.14 -15.75
N ASN A 226 7.79 23.04 -15.98
CA ASN A 226 9.09 22.71 -16.55
C ASN A 226 10.03 22.07 -15.51
N GLY A 227 9.55 21.02 -14.83
CA GLY A 227 10.27 20.36 -13.75
C GLY A 227 9.53 19.14 -13.24
N ASN A 228 10.26 18.22 -12.59
CA ASN A 228 9.67 17.02 -12.00
C ASN A 228 8.75 17.39 -10.83
N VAL A 229 7.58 16.76 -10.77
CA VAL A 229 6.57 16.96 -9.73
C VAL A 229 6.46 15.69 -8.88
N THR A 230 6.61 15.83 -7.57
CA THR A 230 6.50 14.74 -6.61
C THR A 230 5.52 15.16 -5.52
N LEU A 231 4.37 14.51 -5.50
CA LEU A 231 3.28 14.78 -4.57
C LEU A 231 3.14 13.63 -3.57
N GLU A 232 2.99 13.99 -2.31
CA GLU A 232 2.73 13.05 -1.22
C GLU A 232 1.41 13.41 -0.56
N ALA A 233 0.45 12.49 -0.58
CA ALA A 233 -0.78 12.62 0.17
C ALA A 233 -0.47 12.32 1.64
N GLN A 234 -0.42 13.37 2.46
CA GLN A 234 -0.28 13.25 3.90
C GLN A 234 -1.59 12.71 4.47
N ARG A 235 -1.45 11.83 5.45
CA ARG A 235 -2.55 11.20 6.16
C ARG A 235 -2.53 11.66 7.60
N ASP A 236 -3.70 11.80 8.20
CA ASP A 236 -3.78 11.94 9.65
C ASP A 236 -3.56 10.59 10.31
N GLN A 237 -2.77 10.55 11.37
CA GLN A 237 -2.64 9.37 12.21
C GLN A 237 -3.86 9.28 13.12
N LEU A 238 -4.72 8.30 12.86
CA LEU A 238 -5.86 7.99 13.70
C LEU A 238 -5.59 6.77 14.56
N TYR A 239 -6.28 6.70 15.70
CA TYR A 239 -6.30 5.55 16.59
C TYR A 239 -7.73 5.07 16.75
N LYS A 240 -7.91 3.75 16.89
CA LYS A 240 -9.23 3.15 17.05
C LYS A 240 -9.68 3.24 18.51
N VAL A 241 -10.89 3.74 18.72
CA VAL A 241 -11.68 3.55 19.94
C VAL A 241 -12.61 2.38 19.70
N SER A 242 -12.61 1.38 20.57
CA SER A 242 -13.54 0.25 20.55
C SER A 242 -14.15 0.04 21.93
N ILE A 243 -15.41 -0.36 21.94
CA ILE A 243 -16.15 -0.65 23.16
C ILE A 243 -16.72 -2.05 23.04
N ASN A 244 -16.42 -2.89 24.02
CA ASN A 244 -16.98 -4.21 24.18
C ASN A 244 -18.00 -4.19 25.33
N ASP A 245 -19.27 -4.21 24.96
CA ASP A 245 -20.38 -4.31 25.89
C ASP A 245 -21.48 -5.16 25.27
N SER A 246 -21.62 -6.39 25.76
CA SER A 246 -22.65 -7.32 25.28
C SER A 246 -24.04 -6.98 25.83
N LEU A 247 -24.12 -6.37 27.01
CA LEU A 247 -25.35 -6.15 27.77
C LEU A 247 -25.92 -4.74 27.60
N GLY A 248 -25.06 -3.76 27.36
CA GLY A 248 -25.45 -2.37 27.13
C GLY A 248 -25.63 -1.99 25.66
N SER A 249 -26.37 -0.91 25.45
CA SER A 249 -26.47 -0.15 24.21
C SER A 249 -25.43 0.95 24.25
N VAL A 250 -24.42 0.84 23.39
CA VAL A 250 -23.24 1.72 23.39
C VAL A 250 -23.39 2.86 22.39
N THR A 251 -22.92 4.04 22.79
CA THR A 251 -22.74 5.18 21.88
C THR A 251 -21.32 5.73 21.96
N ILE A 252 -20.82 6.20 20.81
CA ILE A 252 -19.56 6.96 20.69
C ILE A 252 -19.88 8.28 20.00
N ASN A 253 -19.58 9.38 20.68
CA ASN A 253 -19.95 10.75 20.31
C ASN A 253 -21.45 10.91 20.03
N GLY A 254 -22.29 10.25 20.86
CA GLY A 254 -23.76 10.30 20.76
C GLY A 254 -24.39 9.40 19.69
N GLU A 255 -23.59 8.79 18.81
CA GLU A 255 -24.07 7.87 17.77
C GLU A 255 -23.98 6.42 18.25
N PRO A 256 -24.98 5.57 17.94
CA PRO A 256 -24.98 4.16 18.31
C PRO A 256 -23.96 3.37 17.46
N ARG A 257 -22.75 3.19 17.99
CA ARG A 257 -21.64 2.44 17.36
C ARG A 257 -20.69 1.89 18.42
N SER A 258 -20.07 0.75 18.13
CA SER A 258 -19.10 0.09 19.02
C SER A 258 -17.64 0.43 18.71
N SER A 259 -17.35 1.14 17.61
CA SER A 259 -16.00 1.62 17.33
C SER A 259 -15.96 2.89 16.48
N LEU A 260 -14.86 3.64 16.57
CA LEU A 260 -14.59 4.87 15.84
C LEU A 260 -13.08 5.12 15.70
N TRP A 261 -12.62 5.60 14.54
CA TRP A 261 -11.25 6.09 14.36
C TRP A 261 -11.17 7.58 14.68
N VAL A 262 -10.25 7.97 15.55
CA VAL A 262 -10.15 9.33 16.10
C VAL A 262 -8.70 9.80 16.12
N LYS A 263 -8.47 11.09 15.87
CA LYS A 263 -7.14 11.70 15.90
C LYS A 263 -6.67 11.90 17.34
N GLU A 264 -5.37 11.74 17.58
CA GLU A 264 -4.78 12.05 18.89
C GLU A 264 -5.20 13.45 19.39
N GLY A 265 -5.59 13.55 20.65
CA GLY A 265 -6.01 14.79 21.29
C GLY A 265 -7.43 15.26 20.93
N GLU A 266 -8.12 14.63 19.98
CA GLU A 266 -9.55 14.90 19.79
C GLU A 266 -10.38 14.35 20.95
N THR A 267 -11.49 15.01 21.22
CA THR A 267 -12.39 14.67 22.31
C THR A 267 -13.33 13.54 21.88
N VAL A 268 -13.40 12.49 22.69
CA VAL A 268 -14.30 11.34 22.50
C VAL A 268 -15.20 11.20 23.70
N THR A 269 -16.51 11.12 23.47
CA THR A 269 -17.51 10.80 24.49
C THR A 269 -17.99 9.37 24.27
N VAL A 270 -17.93 8.56 25.32
CA VAL A 270 -18.45 7.19 25.31
C VAL A 270 -19.56 7.09 26.34
N ALA A 271 -20.60 6.34 26.00
CA ALA A 271 -21.67 6.04 26.94
C ALA A 271 -22.21 4.63 26.72
N THR A 272 -22.67 4.02 27.81
CA THR A 272 -23.43 2.78 27.78
C THR A 272 -24.69 2.90 28.63
N THR A 273 -25.75 2.26 28.18
CA THR A 273 -27.01 2.12 28.90
C THR A 273 -27.43 0.66 28.86
N LEU A 274 -27.86 0.09 29.98
CA LEU A 274 -28.33 -1.29 30.00
C LEU A 274 -29.49 -1.48 29.03
N LYS A 275 -29.47 -2.57 28.26
CA LYS A 275 -30.60 -2.93 27.39
C LYS A 275 -31.83 -3.28 28.23
N ASP A 276 -33.01 -2.98 27.69
CA ASP A 276 -34.27 -3.40 28.29
C ASP A 276 -34.30 -4.93 28.47
N GLY A 277 -34.82 -5.40 29.61
CA GLY A 277 -34.91 -6.83 29.96
C GLY A 277 -33.80 -7.35 30.89
N TYR A 278 -32.81 -6.53 31.24
CA TYR A 278 -31.76 -6.87 32.21
C TYR A 278 -31.88 -6.02 33.48
N TRP A 279 -31.47 -6.55 34.64
CA TRP A 279 -31.56 -5.89 35.95
C TRP A 279 -30.19 -5.74 36.65
N MET A 280 -29.20 -5.25 35.88
CA MET A 280 -27.83 -5.11 36.36
C MET A 280 -27.46 -3.65 36.60
N GLU A 281 -26.61 -3.39 37.59
CA GLU A 281 -26.02 -2.08 37.82
C GLU A 281 -24.67 -1.98 37.12
N PHE A 282 -24.40 -0.83 36.51
CA PHE A 282 -23.10 -0.52 35.93
C PHE A 282 -22.08 -0.39 37.06
N MET A 283 -20.98 -1.14 36.98
CA MET A 283 -19.93 -1.13 38.00
C MET A 283 -18.79 -0.22 37.60
N LYS A 284 -18.18 -0.51 36.45
CA LYS A 284 -17.03 0.25 35.96
C LYS A 284 -16.68 -0.06 34.51
N TRP A 285 -15.87 0.81 33.92
CA TRP A 285 -15.10 0.54 32.72
C TRP A 285 -13.74 -0.07 33.05
N THR A 286 -13.27 -0.98 32.20
CA THR A 286 -11.90 -1.49 32.22
C THR A 286 -11.27 -1.37 30.84
N ALA A 287 -10.00 -0.96 30.75
CA ALA A 287 -9.25 -1.03 29.50
C ALA A 287 -8.76 -2.46 29.27
N GLN A 288 -8.82 -2.94 28.02
CA GLN A 288 -8.29 -4.25 27.64
C GLN A 288 -6.74 -4.27 27.71
N ASP A 289 -6.14 -5.45 27.90
CA ASP A 289 -4.69 -5.58 27.94
C ASP A 289 -4.05 -5.13 26.61
N GLY A 290 -3.02 -4.29 26.69
CA GLY A 290 -2.39 -3.65 25.53
C GLY A 290 -3.08 -2.37 25.00
N SER A 291 -4.23 -1.97 25.57
CA SER A 291 -4.89 -0.71 25.22
C SER A 291 -4.24 0.51 25.91
N ALA A 292 -4.21 1.64 25.20
CA ALA A 292 -3.86 2.93 25.77
C ALA A 292 -4.95 3.41 26.75
N ALA A 293 -4.53 3.98 27.88
CA ALA A 293 -5.47 4.56 28.83
C ALA A 293 -6.08 5.86 28.28
N PRO A 294 -7.40 6.11 28.47
CA PRO A 294 -8.03 7.38 28.17
C PRO A 294 -7.28 8.57 28.82
N VAL A 295 -7.04 9.65 28.07
CA VAL A 295 -6.42 10.88 28.60
C VAL A 295 -7.48 11.82 29.13
N GLU A 296 -7.21 12.45 30.28
CA GLU A 296 -8.14 13.37 30.93
C GLU A 296 -8.52 14.54 30.00
N PRO A 297 -9.82 14.88 29.89
CA PRO A 297 -10.26 16.01 29.08
C PRO A 297 -9.98 17.35 29.77
N ASP A 298 -10.10 18.44 29.02
CA ASP A 298 -9.75 19.79 29.49
C ASP A 298 -10.65 20.26 30.66
N ASP A 299 -11.86 19.72 30.77
CA ASP A 299 -12.83 19.96 31.84
C ASP A 299 -12.68 19.00 33.04
N GLY A 300 -11.70 18.09 32.99
CA GLY A 300 -11.42 17.10 34.03
C GLY A 300 -12.34 15.88 33.99
N TRP A 301 -12.01 14.86 34.79
CA TRP A 301 -12.86 13.67 34.90
C TRP A 301 -14.18 13.93 35.64
N PRO A 302 -15.24 13.14 35.36
CA PRO A 302 -16.45 13.16 36.18
C PRO A 302 -16.15 12.75 37.63
N GLU A 303 -17.03 13.13 38.55
CA GLU A 303 -16.91 12.79 39.98
C GLU A 303 -16.86 11.26 40.16
N GLY A 304 -15.81 10.75 40.83
CA GLY A 304 -15.54 9.30 40.94
C GLY A 304 -14.57 8.74 39.88
N GLY A 305 -14.18 9.56 38.90
CA GLY A 305 -13.30 9.16 37.79
C GLY A 305 -14.08 8.57 36.61
N TRP A 306 -13.41 8.45 35.47
CA TRP A 306 -14.05 7.97 34.23
C TRP A 306 -14.57 6.54 34.32
N GLN A 307 -13.92 5.70 35.15
CA GLN A 307 -14.25 4.29 35.24
C GLN A 307 -15.66 4.06 35.77
N THR A 308 -16.16 4.87 36.70
CA THR A 308 -17.44 4.61 37.39
C THR A 308 -18.64 5.30 36.76
N SER A 309 -18.44 6.09 35.71
CA SER A 309 -19.53 6.78 35.02
C SER A 309 -20.05 5.96 33.84
N THR A 310 -21.37 5.85 33.70
CA THR A 310 -22.01 5.23 32.53
C THR A 310 -21.75 6.02 31.24
N ALA A 311 -21.40 7.30 31.35
CA ALA A 311 -20.95 8.15 30.26
C ALA A 311 -19.75 9.00 30.69
N PHE A 312 -18.71 9.08 29.87
CA PHE A 312 -17.56 9.94 30.13
C PHE A 312 -16.92 10.43 28.84
N THR A 313 -16.13 11.48 28.97
CA THR A 313 -15.43 12.12 27.86
C THR A 313 -13.93 12.07 28.13
N PHE A 314 -13.12 11.84 27.10
CA PHE A 314 -11.66 11.78 27.19
C PHE A 314 -11.00 12.37 25.94
N LYS A 315 -9.70 12.66 26.03
CA LYS A 315 -8.84 13.02 24.89
C LYS A 315 -8.20 11.76 24.32
N MET A 316 -8.25 11.60 23.00
CA MET A 316 -7.69 10.41 22.36
C MET A 316 -6.17 10.31 22.64
N PRO A 317 -5.68 9.22 23.25
CA PRO A 317 -4.24 9.02 23.46
C PRO A 317 -3.50 8.69 22.17
N ASN A 318 -2.16 8.67 22.26
CA ASN A 318 -1.28 8.07 21.27
C ASN A 318 -1.35 6.53 21.36
N GLY A 319 -2.46 5.95 20.89
CA GLY A 319 -2.67 4.51 20.89
C GLY A 319 -4.16 4.12 20.87
N PRO A 320 -4.49 2.86 20.52
CA PRO A 320 -5.86 2.38 20.50
C PRO A 320 -6.47 2.31 21.91
N VAL A 321 -7.73 2.70 22.04
CA VAL A 321 -8.50 2.67 23.29
C VAL A 321 -9.57 1.58 23.16
N GLU A 322 -9.47 0.54 23.98
CA GLU A 322 -10.39 -0.59 23.99
C GLU A 322 -11.01 -0.69 25.38
N LEU A 323 -12.30 -0.38 25.49
CA LEU A 323 -13.02 -0.29 26.74
C LEU A 323 -14.01 -1.44 26.88
N VAL A 324 -14.11 -1.99 28.09
CA VAL A 324 -15.07 -3.04 28.44
C VAL A 324 -15.97 -2.54 29.55
N ALA A 325 -17.28 -2.58 29.36
CA ALA A 325 -18.26 -2.26 30.40
C ALA A 325 -18.43 -3.46 31.34
N GLN A 326 -18.38 -3.20 32.65
CA GLN A 326 -18.59 -4.22 33.68
C GLN A 326 -19.92 -3.96 34.39
N TRP A 327 -20.74 -5.01 34.48
CA TRP A 327 -22.08 -4.97 35.07
C TRP A 327 -22.17 -5.94 36.26
N SER A 328 -22.93 -5.61 37.30
CA SER A 328 -23.21 -6.47 38.45
C SER A 328 -24.71 -6.67 38.62
N ALA A 329 -25.16 -7.90 38.86
CA ALA A 329 -26.54 -8.12 39.27
C ALA A 329 -26.70 -7.66 40.73
N SER A 330 -27.58 -6.71 40.99
CA SER A 330 -27.96 -6.36 42.36
C SER A 330 -28.79 -7.49 42.95
N SER A 331 -28.37 -8.06 44.07
CA SER A 331 -29.04 -9.21 44.72
C SER A 331 -30.35 -8.85 45.43
N LEU A 332 -30.96 -7.71 45.12
CA LEU A 332 -32.02 -7.10 45.93
C LEU A 332 -32.99 -6.32 45.04
N ASP A 333 -33.77 -7.04 44.22
CA ASP A 333 -35.16 -6.60 44.00
C ASP A 333 -35.99 -7.16 45.18
N PRO A 334 -36.51 -6.32 46.09
CA PRO A 334 -37.41 -6.77 47.16
C PRO A 334 -38.78 -7.25 46.63
N GLU A 335 -39.14 -6.91 45.39
CA GLU A 335 -40.40 -7.27 44.73
C GLU A 335 -40.30 -8.48 43.80
N HIS A 336 -39.10 -8.82 43.30
CA HIS A 336 -38.82 -10.05 42.54
C HIS A 336 -37.62 -10.82 43.12
N PRO A 337 -37.81 -11.59 44.19
CA PRO A 337 -36.83 -12.61 44.57
C PRO A 337 -36.65 -13.61 43.41
N ILE A 338 -35.40 -13.87 43.01
CA ILE A 338 -35.08 -14.94 42.06
C ILE A 338 -35.50 -16.26 42.71
N ASP A 339 -36.55 -16.89 42.20
CA ASP A 339 -36.96 -18.23 42.60
C ASP A 339 -35.98 -19.24 41.99
N PRO A 340 -35.18 -19.97 42.79
CA PRO A 340 -34.17 -20.91 42.30
C PRO A 340 -34.75 -22.10 41.52
N ASP A 341 -36.06 -22.33 41.62
CA ASP A 341 -36.78 -23.44 40.97
C ASP A 341 -37.54 -23.01 39.69
N GLU A 342 -37.51 -21.73 39.31
CA GLU A 342 -38.20 -21.25 38.10
C GLU A 342 -37.38 -21.58 36.83
N PRO A 343 -37.97 -22.25 35.82
CA PRO A 343 -37.29 -22.46 34.54
C PRO A 343 -37.06 -21.12 33.84
N ILE A 344 -35.86 -20.91 33.31
CA ILE A 344 -35.54 -19.75 32.49
C ILE A 344 -36.45 -19.79 31.26
N ASP A 345 -37.17 -18.69 30.99
CA ASP A 345 -37.98 -18.51 29.80
C ASP A 345 -37.09 -18.71 28.54
N GLU A 346 -37.55 -19.51 27.58
CA GLU A 346 -36.82 -19.80 26.34
C GLU A 346 -36.57 -18.53 25.50
N ASP A 347 -37.24 -17.41 25.84
CA ASP A 347 -37.04 -16.08 25.26
C ASP A 347 -35.93 -15.25 25.95
N PHE A 348 -35.14 -15.83 26.86
CA PHE A 348 -33.81 -15.33 27.22
C PHE A 348 -32.90 -15.50 25.98
N GLY A 349 -33.11 -14.65 24.97
CA GLY A 349 -32.51 -14.69 23.64
C GLY A 349 -31.00 -14.48 23.63
N VAL A 350 -30.25 -15.46 24.13
CA VAL A 350 -28.85 -15.68 23.78
C VAL A 350 -28.83 -16.66 22.62
N GLU A 351 -29.00 -16.13 21.40
CA GLU A 351 -28.54 -16.83 20.21
C GLU A 351 -27.02 -17.04 20.34
N PRO A 352 -26.50 -18.27 20.28
CA PRO A 352 -25.07 -18.48 20.14
C PRO A 352 -24.63 -17.90 18.79
N ALA A 353 -23.72 -16.93 18.81
CA ALA A 353 -23.12 -16.42 17.58
C ALA A 353 -22.49 -17.57 16.77
N PRO A 354 -22.63 -17.58 15.42
CA PRO A 354 -22.10 -18.65 14.59
C PRO A 354 -20.58 -18.74 14.72
N MET A 355 -20.09 -19.88 15.19
CA MET A 355 -18.69 -20.26 15.15
C MET A 355 -18.30 -20.47 13.68
N ASP A 356 -17.56 -19.53 13.09
CA ASP A 356 -16.94 -19.76 11.79
C ASP A 356 -15.83 -20.81 11.95
N THR A 357 -16.14 -22.05 11.58
CA THR A 357 -15.24 -23.19 11.63
C THR A 357 -14.31 -23.17 10.43
N THR A 358 -13.18 -22.46 10.54
CA THR A 358 -11.99 -22.77 9.74
C THR A 358 -10.73 -22.59 10.59
N GLY A 359 -10.23 -23.69 11.13
CA GLY A 359 -8.95 -23.74 11.85
C GLY A 359 -9.10 -24.24 13.27
N GLY A 360 -8.92 -25.55 13.46
CA GLY A 360 -8.93 -26.21 14.76
C GLY A 360 -7.86 -25.66 15.70
N THR A 361 -8.33 -24.88 16.68
CA THR A 361 -7.77 -24.66 18.01
C THR A 361 -8.90 -24.00 18.80
N ILE A 362 -9.40 -24.64 19.86
CA ILE A 362 -10.25 -23.95 20.84
C ILE A 362 -9.30 -22.99 21.56
N ALA A 363 -9.10 -21.82 20.97
CA ALA A 363 -8.48 -20.70 21.64
C ALA A 363 -9.38 -20.39 22.84
N ALA A 364 -8.76 -20.34 24.02
CA ALA A 364 -9.37 -19.86 25.23
C ALA A 364 -10.28 -18.66 24.90
N VAL A 365 -11.58 -18.79 25.19
CA VAL A 365 -12.43 -17.62 25.32
C VAL A 365 -11.83 -16.82 26.48
N ALA A 366 -11.02 -15.85 26.12
CA ALA A 366 -10.54 -14.82 27.01
C ALA A 366 -11.77 -14.03 27.46
N VAL A 367 -12.42 -14.49 28.52
CA VAL A 367 -13.23 -13.63 29.38
C VAL A 367 -12.23 -12.71 30.08
N GLY A 368 -11.80 -11.69 29.35
CA GLY A 368 -10.93 -10.66 29.85
C GLY A 368 -11.69 -9.78 30.83
N GLY A 369 -11.38 -9.94 32.12
CA GLY A 369 -11.43 -8.83 33.07
C GLY A 369 -12.48 -8.89 34.18
N ALA A 370 -12.03 -9.33 35.36
CA ALA A 370 -12.52 -8.96 36.69
C ALA A 370 -13.88 -9.52 37.17
N ALA A 371 -13.84 -10.79 37.58
CA ALA A 371 -14.65 -11.30 38.68
C ALA A 371 -14.44 -10.47 39.96
N ILE A 372 -15.41 -9.66 40.38
CA ILE A 372 -15.69 -9.36 41.80
C ILE A 372 -17.21 -9.36 42.03
N TRP A 373 -17.69 -10.50 42.57
CA TRP A 373 -18.84 -10.70 43.46
C TRP A 373 -20.31 -10.46 43.02
N GLY A 374 -20.62 -10.25 41.74
CA GLY A 374 -22.03 -10.19 41.26
C GLY A 374 -22.38 -10.99 40.00
N GLY A 375 -21.41 -11.68 39.37
CA GLY A 375 -21.59 -12.45 38.13
C GLY A 375 -21.59 -13.97 38.32
N TYR A 376 -21.84 -14.44 39.54
CA TYR A 376 -21.56 -15.83 39.91
C TYR A 376 -22.58 -16.84 39.37
N GLU A 377 -23.86 -16.48 39.33
CA GLU A 377 -24.91 -17.47 39.00
C GLU A 377 -25.13 -17.69 37.51
N ILE A 378 -24.96 -16.66 36.68
CA ILE A 378 -25.24 -16.73 35.24
C ILE A 378 -24.08 -17.42 34.50
N ALA A 379 -22.84 -16.98 34.73
CA ALA A 379 -21.67 -17.57 34.08
C ALA A 379 -21.44 -19.03 34.52
N THR A 380 -21.64 -19.37 35.80
CA THR A 380 -21.48 -20.76 36.24
C THR A 380 -22.61 -21.68 35.76
N ARG A 381 -23.84 -21.18 35.57
CA ARG A 381 -24.94 -21.98 35.03
C ARG A 381 -24.75 -22.28 33.53
N VAL A 382 -24.26 -21.32 32.74
CA VAL A 382 -23.88 -21.54 31.33
C VAL A 382 -22.74 -22.58 31.24
N ILE A 383 -21.68 -22.41 32.03
CA ILE A 383 -20.57 -23.38 32.08
C ILE A 383 -21.07 -24.77 32.50
N LEU A 384 -21.94 -24.86 33.49
CA LEU A 384 -22.49 -26.14 33.97
C LEU A 384 -23.43 -26.81 32.96
N HIS A 385 -24.20 -26.05 32.19
CA HIS A 385 -25.01 -26.62 31.10
C HIS A 385 -24.17 -27.23 29.98
N SER A 386 -22.97 -26.69 29.72
CA SER A 386 -22.03 -27.27 28.75
C SER A 386 -21.20 -28.42 29.33
N LEU A 387 -20.92 -28.44 30.64
CA LEU A 387 -20.08 -29.45 31.28
C LEU A 387 -20.85 -30.69 31.75
N LEU A 388 -22.07 -30.52 32.26
CA LEU A 388 -22.88 -31.62 32.78
C LEU A 388 -23.68 -32.29 31.64
N PRO A 389 -24.03 -33.59 31.77
CA PRO A 389 -24.87 -34.26 30.78
C PRO A 389 -26.21 -33.53 30.59
N GLU A 390 -26.71 -33.46 29.35
CA GLU A 390 -27.99 -32.80 29.03
C GLU A 390 -29.13 -33.31 29.92
N GLY A 391 -29.94 -32.37 30.44
CA GLY A 391 -31.05 -32.67 31.35
C GLY A 391 -30.68 -32.90 32.82
N THR A 392 -29.40 -32.74 33.18
CA THR A 392 -28.95 -32.88 34.58
C THR A 392 -29.33 -31.66 35.42
N VAL A 393 -30.02 -31.90 36.54
CA VAL A 393 -30.25 -30.87 37.57
C VAL A 393 -28.91 -30.55 38.28
N ILE A 394 -28.55 -29.27 38.35
CA ILE A 394 -27.33 -28.82 39.01
C ILE A 394 -27.39 -29.19 40.50
N PRO A 395 -26.41 -29.95 41.04
CA PRO A 395 -26.43 -30.35 42.45
C PRO A 395 -26.43 -29.17 43.41
N ALA A 396 -27.37 -29.17 44.36
CA ALA A 396 -27.47 -28.19 45.43
C ALA A 396 -26.79 -28.68 46.74
N SER A 397 -26.64 -29.99 46.90
CA SER A 397 -26.01 -30.63 48.07
C SER A 397 -24.79 -31.48 47.71
N ARG A 398 -23.92 -31.72 48.72
CA ARG A 398 -22.72 -32.54 48.57
C ARG A 398 -23.06 -33.99 48.20
N GLY A 399 -24.17 -34.51 48.73
CA GLY A 399 -24.69 -35.84 48.40
C GLY A 399 -25.16 -35.94 46.95
N GLN A 400 -25.87 -34.92 46.45
CA GLN A 400 -26.28 -34.85 45.03
C GLN A 400 -25.08 -34.77 44.09
N LEU A 401 -24.04 -33.99 44.46
CA LEU A 401 -22.81 -33.90 43.66
C LEU A 401 -22.07 -35.24 43.61
N ALA A 402 -21.94 -35.92 44.75
CA ALA A 402 -21.30 -37.22 44.82
C ALA A 402 -22.03 -38.27 43.96
N LEU A 403 -23.35 -38.32 44.06
CA LEU A 403 -24.18 -39.21 43.24
C LEU A 403 -24.06 -38.91 41.76
N LEU A 404 -24.09 -37.63 41.35
CA LEU A 404 -23.94 -37.23 39.95
C LEU A 404 -22.61 -37.72 39.39
N VAL A 405 -21.51 -37.42 40.07
CA VAL A 405 -20.15 -37.79 39.63
C VAL A 405 -19.99 -39.32 39.58
N TRP A 406 -20.47 -40.04 40.59
CA TRP A 406 -20.42 -41.51 40.63
C TRP A 406 -21.28 -42.17 39.56
N ASN A 407 -22.48 -41.63 39.29
CA ASN A 407 -23.36 -42.09 38.21
C ASN A 407 -22.70 -41.89 36.84
N THR A 408 -22.12 -40.71 36.59
CA THR A 408 -21.42 -40.41 35.34
C THR A 408 -20.18 -41.29 35.15
N ALA A 409 -19.47 -41.63 36.24
CA ALA A 409 -18.32 -42.54 36.21
C ALA A 409 -18.71 -44.03 35.98
N GLY A 410 -20.01 -44.35 35.86
CA GLY A 410 -20.49 -45.71 35.62
C GLY A 410 -20.68 -46.54 36.89
N ARG A 411 -20.86 -45.90 38.05
CA ARG A 411 -21.09 -46.53 39.37
C ARG A 411 -20.03 -47.57 39.77
N PRO A 412 -18.73 -47.23 39.77
CA PRO A 412 -17.68 -48.12 40.23
C PRO A 412 -17.86 -48.49 41.71
N GLU A 413 -17.54 -49.74 42.08
CA GLU A 413 -17.60 -50.18 43.48
C GLU A 413 -16.40 -49.58 44.24
N PRO A 414 -16.60 -48.93 45.41
CA PRO A 414 -15.51 -48.37 46.20
C PRO A 414 -14.60 -49.47 46.76
N ALA A 415 -13.32 -49.15 46.96
CA ALA A 415 -12.32 -50.08 47.48
C ALA A 415 -12.52 -50.37 48.99
N GLY A 416 -13.02 -49.38 49.73
CA GLY A 416 -13.42 -49.51 51.12
C GLY A 416 -14.94 -49.66 51.29
N ALA A 417 -15.36 -50.31 52.37
CA ALA A 417 -16.75 -50.23 52.80
C ALA A 417 -17.10 -48.77 53.16
N PRO A 418 -18.31 -48.28 52.86
CA PRO A 418 -18.71 -46.91 53.18
C PRO A 418 -18.49 -46.61 54.67
N ALA A 419 -17.67 -45.59 54.95
CA ALA A 419 -17.20 -45.29 56.30
C ALA A 419 -17.95 -44.14 56.99
N PHE A 420 -18.99 -43.57 56.36
CA PHE A 420 -19.66 -42.36 56.82
C PHE A 420 -20.91 -42.66 57.64
N ALA A 421 -20.89 -42.30 58.92
CA ALA A 421 -22.00 -42.55 59.84
C ALA A 421 -23.25 -41.68 59.56
N ASP A 422 -23.07 -40.57 58.83
CA ASP A 422 -24.12 -39.60 58.51
C ASP A 422 -24.76 -39.78 57.13
N VAL A 423 -24.44 -40.86 56.41
CA VAL A 423 -25.05 -41.20 55.12
C VAL A 423 -25.82 -42.51 55.25
N THR A 424 -27.15 -42.44 55.26
CA THR A 424 -28.02 -43.61 55.44
C THR A 424 -28.39 -44.30 54.13
N ASP A 425 -28.36 -43.57 53.01
CA ASP A 425 -28.67 -44.12 51.70
C ASP A 425 -27.49 -44.97 51.17
N PRO A 426 -27.69 -46.25 50.83
CA PRO A 426 -26.59 -47.14 50.42
C PRO A 426 -25.85 -46.69 49.18
N ASP A 427 -26.55 -46.14 48.18
CA ASP A 427 -25.94 -45.68 46.92
C ASP A 427 -25.15 -44.39 47.15
N MET A 428 -25.71 -43.46 47.92
CA MET A 428 -25.01 -42.23 48.32
C MET A 428 -23.79 -42.54 49.19
N ALA A 429 -23.86 -43.55 50.07
CA ALA A 429 -22.74 -43.97 50.90
C ALA A 429 -21.59 -44.52 50.04
N LYS A 430 -21.91 -45.32 49.00
CA LYS A 430 -20.94 -45.77 48.00
C LYS A 430 -20.36 -44.63 47.16
N ALA A 431 -21.20 -43.73 46.69
CA ALA A 431 -20.80 -42.57 45.90
C ALA A 431 -19.85 -41.64 46.69
N ALA A 432 -20.22 -41.33 47.94
CA ALA A 432 -19.39 -40.55 48.85
C ALA A 432 -18.04 -41.22 49.11
N GLN A 433 -18.04 -42.54 49.35
CA GLN A 433 -16.84 -43.32 49.62
C GLN A 433 -15.91 -43.32 48.41
N TRP A 434 -16.46 -43.58 47.22
CA TRP A 434 -15.69 -43.59 45.98
C TRP A 434 -15.13 -42.20 45.64
N CYS A 435 -15.93 -41.14 45.72
CA CYS A 435 -15.45 -39.76 45.49
C CYS A 435 -14.36 -39.33 46.50
N THR A 436 -14.41 -39.86 47.73
CA THR A 436 -13.35 -39.64 48.72
C THR A 436 -12.07 -40.39 48.38
N GLU A 437 -12.17 -41.63 47.92
CA GLU A 437 -11.03 -42.45 47.48
C GLU A 437 -10.35 -41.89 46.23
N GLN A 438 -11.11 -41.33 45.28
CA GLN A 438 -10.56 -40.63 44.11
C GLN A 438 -9.93 -39.27 44.49
N GLY A 439 -10.06 -38.84 45.74
CA GLY A 439 -9.60 -37.53 46.21
C GLY A 439 -10.35 -36.36 45.58
N THR A 440 -11.50 -36.60 44.95
CA THR A 440 -12.30 -35.56 44.29
C THR A 440 -13.16 -34.80 45.29
N MET A 441 -13.62 -35.47 46.36
CA MET A 441 -14.32 -34.87 47.49
C MET A 441 -13.63 -35.25 48.81
N ALA A 442 -13.65 -34.35 49.80
CA ALA A 442 -13.02 -34.60 51.10
C ALA A 442 -14.07 -34.93 52.18
N ALA A 443 -13.79 -35.93 53.01
CA ALA A 443 -14.55 -36.24 54.21
C ALA A 443 -14.03 -35.47 55.43
N LYS A 444 -14.89 -35.28 56.44
CA LYS A 444 -14.55 -34.67 57.73
C LYS A 444 -14.60 -35.74 58.82
N GLY A 445 -13.49 -36.45 59.01
CA GLY A 445 -13.44 -37.57 59.95
C GLY A 445 -14.33 -38.72 59.48
N ASP A 446 -15.29 -39.14 60.31
CA ASP A 446 -16.29 -40.18 60.03
C ASP A 446 -17.58 -39.65 59.38
N ARG A 447 -17.56 -38.40 58.90
CA ARG A 447 -18.73 -37.71 58.31
C ARG A 447 -18.49 -37.19 56.90
N PHE A 448 -19.51 -37.29 56.05
CA PHE A 448 -19.49 -36.77 54.68
C PHE A 448 -20.28 -35.46 54.50
N GLU A 449 -21.26 -35.20 55.38
CA GLU A 449 -22.22 -34.09 55.30
C GLU A 449 -23.02 -34.09 53.98
N PRO A 450 -23.84 -35.12 53.70
CA PRO A 450 -24.54 -35.24 52.42
C PRO A 450 -25.52 -34.08 52.15
N GLU A 451 -26.18 -33.56 53.17
CA GLU A 451 -27.09 -32.41 53.08
C GLU A 451 -26.36 -31.05 53.09
N GLY A 452 -25.03 -31.05 53.17
CA GLY A 452 -24.25 -29.82 53.15
C GLY A 452 -24.43 -29.08 51.81
N TRP A 453 -24.72 -27.80 51.89
CA TRP A 453 -24.84 -26.94 50.70
C TRP A 453 -23.55 -26.95 49.86
N THR A 454 -23.71 -27.07 48.54
CA THR A 454 -22.59 -27.08 47.58
C THR A 454 -22.73 -25.94 46.58
N PRO A 455 -21.77 -24.99 46.55
CA PRO A 455 -21.80 -23.89 45.58
C PRO A 455 -21.39 -24.35 44.16
N LYS A 456 -21.92 -23.71 43.11
CA LYS A 456 -21.75 -24.08 41.69
C LYS A 456 -20.29 -24.22 41.24
N PHE A 457 -19.37 -23.38 41.71
CA PHE A 457 -17.93 -23.56 41.38
C PHE A 457 -17.37 -24.87 41.92
N LYS A 458 -17.89 -25.36 43.05
CA LYS A 458 -17.43 -26.61 43.65
C LYS A 458 -17.91 -27.79 42.82
N VAL A 459 -19.07 -27.68 42.17
CA VAL A 459 -19.55 -28.64 41.17
C VAL A 459 -18.57 -28.67 39.98
N ILE A 460 -18.20 -27.51 39.42
CA ILE A 460 -17.23 -27.40 38.30
C ILE A 460 -15.86 -27.97 38.69
N GLU A 461 -15.35 -27.61 39.87
CA GLU A 461 -14.04 -28.06 40.37
C GLU A 461 -14.01 -29.59 40.53
N VAL A 462 -15.02 -30.17 41.16
CA VAL A 462 -15.12 -31.62 41.36
C VAL A 462 -15.32 -32.34 40.02
N TRP A 463 -16.10 -31.77 39.10
CA TRP A 463 -16.33 -32.33 37.77
C TRP A 463 -15.02 -32.39 36.96
N ASN A 464 -14.31 -31.28 36.82
CA ASN A 464 -13.05 -31.21 36.06
C ASN A 464 -11.94 -32.07 36.68
N LYS A 465 -11.96 -32.21 38.01
CA LYS A 465 -11.00 -33.08 38.72
C LYS A 465 -11.29 -34.56 38.47
N THR A 466 -12.55 -34.93 38.27
CA THR A 466 -12.96 -36.33 38.06
C THR A 466 -12.93 -36.72 36.58
N PHE A 467 -13.29 -35.79 35.69
CA PHE A 467 -13.34 -35.96 34.24
C PHE A 467 -12.50 -34.86 33.55
N PRO A 468 -11.16 -34.94 33.62
CA PRO A 468 -10.31 -33.98 32.92
C PRO A 468 -10.52 -34.10 31.40
N ALA A 469 -10.53 -32.96 30.70
CA ALA A 469 -10.60 -32.95 29.24
C ALA A 469 -9.39 -33.70 28.64
N ALA A 470 -9.64 -34.49 27.59
CA ALA A 470 -8.64 -35.28 26.89
C ALA A 470 -7.74 -34.44 25.96
#